data_AF-A0A8S3ZC76-F1
#
_entry.id   AF-A0A8S3ZC76-F1
#
_cell.length_a   1.000
_cell.length_b   1.000
_cell.length_c   1.000
_cell.angle_alpha   90.00
_cell.angle_beta   90.00
_cell.angle_gamma   90.00
#
_symmetry.space_group_name_H-M   'P 1'
#
loop_
_entity.id
_entity.type
_entity.pdbx_description
1 polymer ?
#
loop_
_entity_poly.entity_id
_entity_poly.type
_entity_poly.pdbx_seq_one_letter_code
_entity_poly.pdbx_strand_id
1 'polypeptide(L)'
;MLSVKKMSLYRPSLEEVAEVLRNGLSKNFSSSEVSVVDCPNLTQAPFDLAAEGLGGQPRIVDIGGPDYLKPWPQKNKLYDFQTVANLAELPEAFIIGAGAGPHHKVGVNCELVCNVKLGENASNKTHIAKVNVADGQYILEKETSGEFSLMGNFLLSEGKPGQVLEIKARNRTGDENFVSCIHKTLTEQYGEKAVGIAGTFLLQTGKANIHVMPDFATTKIETDEETDRWLRFYEMDAPLIHVGEIVSADPEKLHLRQEHFHCFSDHGQGGHYHYDTTPDNASYLAYFNLADAVYRIDLPENQNFVF
;
A
#
# COMPACT_ATOMS: atom_id res chain seq x y z
N MET A 1 -24.37 -6.84 -6.40
CA MET A 1 -23.70 -6.54 -5.11
C MET A 1 -22.35 -7.24 -5.15
N LEU A 2 -21.25 -6.57 -4.81
CA LEU A 2 -19.91 -7.17 -4.83
C LEU A 2 -19.84 -8.30 -3.79
N SER A 3 -19.14 -9.39 -4.12
CA SER A 3 -18.90 -10.47 -3.17
C SER A 3 -17.92 -10.00 -2.09
N VAL A 4 -18.12 -10.47 -0.86
CA VAL A 4 -17.24 -10.16 0.28
C VAL A 4 -16.93 -11.46 1.03
N LYS A 5 -15.65 -11.73 1.25
CA LYS A 5 -15.15 -12.74 2.19
C LYS A 5 -14.36 -12.04 3.28
N LYS A 6 -14.44 -12.55 4.51
CA LYS A 6 -13.74 -11.99 5.67
C LYS A 6 -12.87 -13.08 6.28
N MET A 7 -11.57 -12.81 6.38
CA MET A 7 -10.61 -13.66 7.07
C MET A 7 -10.12 -12.94 8.33
N SER A 8 -10.21 -13.62 9.47
CA SER A 8 -9.65 -13.09 10.73
C SER A 8 -8.13 -13.16 10.69
N LEU A 9 -7.46 -12.10 11.12
CA LEU A 9 -6.00 -12.07 11.24
C LEU A 9 -5.58 -12.44 12.65
N TYR A 10 -4.42 -13.09 12.76
CA TYR A 10 -3.75 -13.24 14.04
C TYR A 10 -3.20 -11.89 14.47
N ARG A 11 -3.54 -11.49 15.70
CA ARG A 11 -3.14 -10.19 16.26
C ARG A 11 -2.29 -10.41 17.53
N PRO A 12 -0.97 -10.58 17.38
CA PRO A 12 -0.05 -10.48 18.50
C PRO A 12 -0.09 -9.09 19.16
N SER A 13 0.53 -8.93 20.32
CA SER A 13 0.69 -7.60 20.90
C SER A 13 1.67 -6.75 20.09
N LEU A 14 1.53 -5.43 20.13
CA LEU A 14 2.45 -4.52 19.45
C LEU A 14 3.89 -4.73 19.96
N GLU A 15 4.07 -5.02 21.24
CA GLU A 15 5.39 -5.28 21.85
C GLU A 15 6.03 -6.55 21.29
N GLU A 16 5.24 -7.61 21.10
CA GLU A 16 5.73 -8.85 20.49
C GLU A 16 6.16 -8.60 19.04
N VAL A 17 5.32 -7.94 18.24
CA VAL A 17 5.67 -7.62 16.85
C VAL A 17 6.88 -6.70 16.78
N ALA A 18 7.00 -5.72 17.69
CA ALA A 18 8.16 -4.84 17.75
C ALA A 18 9.46 -5.63 17.96
N GLU A 19 9.46 -6.60 18.88
CA GLU A 19 10.60 -7.47 19.13
C GLU A 19 10.96 -8.29 17.88
N VAL A 20 9.95 -8.92 17.27
CA VAL A 20 10.11 -9.75 16.07
C VAL A 20 10.71 -8.95 14.92
N LEU A 21 10.14 -7.77 14.63
CA LEU A 21 10.60 -6.91 13.53
C LEU A 21 11.98 -6.34 13.80
N ARG A 22 12.31 -5.98 15.05
CA ARG A 22 13.67 -5.53 15.41
C ARG A 22 14.71 -6.60 15.09
N ASN A 23 14.42 -7.84 15.42
CA ASN A 23 15.32 -8.97 15.17
C ASN A 23 15.42 -9.31 13.67
N GLY A 24 14.34 -9.15 12.90
CA GLY A 24 14.37 -9.31 11.44
C GLY A 24 15.15 -8.21 10.73
N LEU A 25 14.79 -6.95 10.99
CA LEU A 25 15.37 -5.78 10.33
C LEU A 25 16.87 -5.65 10.62
N SER A 26 17.34 -5.98 11.82
CA SER A 26 18.77 -5.90 12.18
C SER A 26 19.67 -6.85 11.38
N LYS A 27 19.09 -7.86 10.71
CA LYS A 27 19.83 -8.73 9.78
C LYS A 27 20.04 -8.09 8.41
N ASN A 28 19.24 -7.09 8.07
CA ASN A 28 19.16 -6.52 6.72
C ASN A 28 19.52 -5.03 6.67
N PHE A 29 19.55 -4.35 7.80
CA PHE A 29 19.93 -2.95 7.95
C PHE A 29 21.01 -2.79 9.01
N SER A 30 22.00 -1.94 8.75
CA SER A 30 23.09 -1.69 9.71
C SER A 30 22.61 -1.03 11.02
N SER A 31 21.49 -0.30 10.96
CA SER A 31 20.84 0.32 12.11
C SER A 31 19.34 0.12 11.97
N SER A 32 18.73 -0.50 12.97
CA SER A 32 17.28 -0.69 13.04
C SER A 32 16.77 -0.55 14.47
N GLU A 33 15.70 0.20 14.65
CA GLU A 33 14.97 0.34 15.91
C GLU A 33 13.50 0.08 15.63
N VAL A 34 12.85 -0.67 16.54
CA VAL A 34 11.39 -0.86 16.52
C VAL A 34 10.88 -0.70 17.94
N SER A 35 9.84 0.12 18.09
CA SER A 35 9.24 0.42 19.39
C SER A 35 7.75 0.67 19.28
N VAL A 36 7.02 0.45 20.38
CA VAL A 36 5.62 0.85 20.50
C VAL A 36 5.57 2.28 21.03
N VAL A 37 4.92 3.17 20.30
CA VAL A 37 4.81 4.60 20.65
C VAL A 37 3.37 5.08 20.51
N ASP A 38 3.04 6.20 21.15
CA ASP A 38 1.84 6.94 20.80
C ASP A 38 2.01 7.49 19.37
N CYS A 39 1.02 7.21 18.51
CA CYS A 39 1.04 7.64 17.13
C CYS A 39 1.17 9.18 17.07
N PRO A 40 2.17 9.72 16.33
CA PRO A 40 2.23 11.16 16.13
C PRO A 40 1.02 11.61 15.33
N ASN A 41 0.70 12.90 15.34
CA ASN A 41 -0.36 13.41 14.49
C ASN A 41 0.06 13.32 13.01
N LEU A 42 -0.45 12.31 12.31
CA LEU A 42 -0.11 12.02 10.92
C LEU A 42 -0.67 13.02 9.92
N THR A 43 -1.55 13.94 10.33
CA THR A 43 -1.96 15.07 9.48
C THR A 43 -0.86 16.11 9.30
N GLN A 44 0.18 16.07 10.13
CA GLN A 44 1.29 17.01 10.09
C GLN A 44 2.39 16.51 9.15
N ALA A 45 3.26 17.43 8.74
CA ALA A 45 4.50 17.06 8.06
C ALA A 45 5.31 16.08 8.92
N PRO A 46 5.98 15.09 8.31
CA PRO A 46 6.12 14.91 6.86
C PRO A 46 5.05 14.04 6.19
N PHE A 47 4.09 13.46 6.93
CA PHE A 47 3.18 12.44 6.37
C PHE A 47 1.96 13.03 5.65
N ASP A 48 1.44 14.16 6.13
CA ASP A 48 0.30 14.87 5.53
C ASP A 48 -0.91 13.95 5.24
N LEU A 49 -1.24 13.02 6.14
CA LEU A 49 -2.39 12.14 5.99
C LEU A 49 -3.73 12.87 6.23
N ALA A 50 -4.83 12.24 5.81
CA ALA A 50 -6.18 12.78 5.97
C ALA A 50 -6.76 12.58 7.39
N ALA A 51 -6.09 11.82 8.25
CA ALA A 51 -6.46 11.59 9.65
C ALA A 51 -5.25 11.63 10.59
N GLU A 52 -5.51 11.83 11.88
CA GLU A 52 -4.47 12.05 12.90
C GLU A 52 -3.71 10.78 13.28
N GLY A 53 -4.32 9.61 13.15
CA GLY A 53 -3.67 8.34 13.49
C GLY A 53 -4.18 7.16 12.69
N LEU A 54 -3.71 5.97 13.05
CA LEU A 54 -4.02 4.68 12.39
C LEU A 54 -4.96 3.80 13.24
N GLY A 55 -5.49 4.35 14.33
CA GLY A 55 -6.26 3.62 15.34
C GLY A 55 -7.76 3.57 15.06
N GLY A 56 -8.44 2.75 15.85
CA GLY A 56 -9.90 2.53 15.79
C GLY A 56 -10.27 1.45 14.78
N GLN A 57 -10.45 0.24 15.30
CA GLN A 57 -10.89 -0.96 14.57
C GLN A 57 -10.21 -1.20 13.20
N PRO A 58 -8.85 -1.21 13.16
CA PRO A 58 -8.08 -1.38 11.94
C PRO A 58 -8.40 -2.70 11.23
N ARG A 59 -8.58 -2.63 9.92
CA ARG A 59 -8.81 -3.78 9.04
C ARG A 59 -8.19 -3.53 7.68
N ILE A 60 -7.84 -4.61 6.99
CA ILE A 60 -7.35 -4.56 5.62
C ILE A 60 -8.51 -4.82 4.67
N VAL A 61 -8.50 -4.14 3.52
CA VAL A 61 -9.34 -4.45 2.37
C VAL A 61 -8.44 -4.81 1.19
N ASP A 62 -8.69 -5.98 0.61
CA ASP A 62 -8.15 -6.38 -0.69
C ASP A 62 -9.33 -6.50 -1.67
N ILE A 63 -9.41 -5.58 -2.63
CA ILE A 63 -10.51 -5.50 -3.59
C ILE A 63 -10.00 -5.70 -5.02
N GLY A 64 -10.70 -6.52 -5.81
CA GLY A 64 -10.35 -6.78 -7.20
C GLY A 64 -9.02 -7.50 -7.33
N GLY A 65 -8.16 -7.12 -8.27
CA GLY A 65 -6.80 -7.66 -8.33
C GLY A 65 -6.13 -7.60 -9.71
N PRO A 66 -4.89 -8.12 -9.80
CA PRO A 66 -4.12 -8.12 -11.05
C PRO A 66 -4.84 -8.83 -12.21
N ASP A 67 -5.69 -9.81 -11.91
CA ASP A 67 -6.53 -10.53 -12.89
C ASP A 67 -7.62 -9.66 -13.56
N TYR A 68 -7.91 -8.47 -13.02
CA TYR A 68 -8.75 -7.49 -13.69
C TYR A 68 -7.94 -6.55 -14.59
N LEU A 69 -6.62 -6.50 -14.45
CA LEU A 69 -5.72 -5.77 -15.34
C LEU A 69 -5.18 -6.66 -16.46
N LYS A 70 -4.85 -7.92 -16.14
CA LYS A 70 -4.19 -8.90 -17.01
C LYS A 70 -5.05 -10.16 -17.19
N PRO A 71 -4.99 -10.83 -18.36
CA PRO A 71 -4.14 -10.51 -19.49
C PRO A 71 -4.73 -9.44 -20.43
N TRP A 72 -5.99 -9.07 -20.19
CA TRP A 72 -6.69 -7.96 -20.81
C TRP A 72 -7.40 -7.14 -19.73
N PRO A 73 -7.35 -5.80 -19.81
CA PRO A 73 -7.93 -4.95 -18.78
C PRO A 73 -9.46 -4.98 -18.82
N GLN A 74 -10.07 -5.33 -17.69
CA GLN A 74 -11.50 -5.29 -17.45
C GLN A 74 -11.91 -3.89 -16.98
N LYS A 75 -11.90 -2.91 -17.90
CA LYS A 75 -12.12 -1.48 -17.62
C LYS A 75 -13.48 -1.15 -16.95
N ASN A 76 -14.42 -2.09 -16.93
CA ASN A 76 -15.70 -1.96 -16.23
C ASN A 76 -15.62 -2.24 -14.72
N LYS A 77 -14.47 -2.68 -14.20
CA LYS A 77 -14.22 -2.86 -12.77
C LYS A 77 -13.91 -1.53 -12.11
N LEU A 78 -14.98 -0.81 -11.75
CA LEU A 78 -14.96 0.53 -11.17
C LEU A 78 -15.51 0.47 -9.74
N TYR A 79 -14.88 1.22 -8.85
CA TYR A 79 -15.18 1.21 -7.41
C TYR A 79 -15.16 2.63 -6.84
N ASP A 80 -15.84 2.83 -5.72
CA ASP A 80 -15.78 4.06 -4.93
C ASP A 80 -15.46 3.78 -3.47
N PHE A 81 -14.80 4.73 -2.81
CA PHE A 81 -14.33 4.55 -1.44
C PHE A 81 -15.47 4.34 -0.43
N GLN A 82 -16.63 4.96 -0.63
CA GLN A 82 -17.75 4.86 0.30
C GLN A 82 -18.39 3.46 0.25
N THR A 83 -18.55 2.89 -0.94
CA THR A 83 -19.03 1.52 -1.12
C THR A 83 -18.06 0.53 -0.47
N VAL A 84 -16.76 0.70 -0.66
CA VAL A 84 -15.74 -0.15 -0.01
C VAL A 84 -15.83 -0.05 1.51
N ALA A 85 -15.89 1.17 2.06
CA ALA A 85 -16.03 1.42 3.49
C ALA A 85 -17.28 0.75 4.09
N ASN A 86 -18.40 0.81 3.38
CA ASN A 86 -19.65 0.15 3.78
C ASN A 86 -19.52 -1.38 3.77
N LEU A 87 -18.93 -1.96 2.72
CA LEU A 87 -18.72 -3.41 2.60
C LEU A 87 -17.72 -3.94 3.64
N ALA A 88 -16.77 -3.11 4.06
CA ALA A 88 -15.82 -3.41 5.14
C ALA A 88 -16.37 -3.10 6.55
N GLU A 89 -17.67 -2.78 6.66
CA GLU A 89 -18.36 -2.53 7.93
C GLU A 89 -17.75 -1.33 8.70
N LEU A 90 -17.28 -0.30 7.99
CA LEU A 90 -16.75 0.93 8.57
C LEU A 90 -17.07 2.17 7.70
N PRO A 91 -18.33 2.64 7.65
CA PRO A 91 -18.76 3.71 6.73
C PRO A 91 -18.00 5.04 6.84
N GLU A 92 -17.50 5.39 8.03
CA GLU A 92 -16.73 6.61 8.30
C GLU A 92 -15.23 6.33 8.41
N ALA A 93 -14.72 5.49 7.51
CA ALA A 93 -13.32 5.07 7.51
C ALA A 93 -12.36 6.22 7.15
N PHE A 94 -11.21 6.21 7.80
CA PHE A 94 -9.95 6.66 7.23
C PHE A 94 -9.36 5.51 6.40
N ILE A 95 -8.97 5.80 5.17
CA ILE A 95 -8.50 4.85 4.17
C ILE A 95 -7.14 5.31 3.64
N ILE A 96 -6.15 4.45 3.73
CA ILE A 96 -4.85 4.64 3.07
C ILE A 96 -4.40 3.36 2.39
N GLY A 97 -3.67 3.49 1.28
CA GLY A 97 -3.07 2.34 0.60
C GLY A 97 -2.85 2.53 -0.90
N ALA A 98 -2.76 1.42 -1.61
CA ALA A 98 -2.32 1.34 -3.00
C ALA A 98 -3.41 0.74 -3.90
N GLY A 99 -3.42 1.10 -5.19
CA GLY A 99 -4.37 0.54 -6.16
C GLY A 99 -4.23 1.17 -7.54
N ALA A 100 -5.13 0.83 -8.46
CA ALA A 100 -5.18 1.49 -9.76
C ALA A 100 -6.20 2.65 -9.74
N GLY A 101 -5.81 3.79 -10.29
CA GLY A 101 -6.62 5.01 -10.26
C GLY A 101 -7.87 4.95 -11.16
N PRO A 102 -8.77 5.94 -11.05
CA PRO A 102 -10.02 5.99 -11.80
C PRO A 102 -9.76 6.40 -13.25
N HIS A 103 -9.30 5.46 -14.08
CA HIS A 103 -8.94 5.72 -15.48
C HIS A 103 -10.08 6.34 -16.30
N HIS A 104 -11.34 6.06 -15.95
CA HIS A 104 -12.53 6.65 -16.59
C HIS A 104 -12.75 8.14 -16.25
N LYS A 105 -12.13 8.64 -15.17
CA LYS A 105 -12.12 10.07 -14.79
C LYS A 105 -10.87 10.76 -15.28
N VAL A 106 -9.72 10.09 -15.16
CA VAL A 106 -8.40 10.64 -15.54
C VAL A 106 -8.19 10.62 -17.05
N GLY A 107 -8.84 9.69 -17.77
CA GLY A 107 -8.74 9.49 -19.21
C GLY A 107 -7.64 8.53 -19.64
N VAL A 108 -6.77 8.10 -18.73
CA VAL A 108 -5.68 7.13 -18.93
C VAL A 108 -5.52 6.26 -17.69
N ASN A 109 -4.87 5.11 -17.83
CA ASN A 109 -4.45 4.31 -16.69
C ASN A 109 -3.47 5.08 -15.77
N CYS A 110 -3.52 4.79 -14.47
CA CYS A 110 -2.71 5.48 -13.46
C CYS A 110 -2.61 4.67 -12.16
N GLU A 111 -1.58 4.95 -11.36
CA GLU A 111 -1.47 4.50 -9.98
C GLU A 111 -2.37 5.34 -9.07
N LEU A 112 -2.98 4.73 -8.06
CA LEU A 112 -3.71 5.40 -6.98
C LEU A 112 -2.88 5.36 -5.69
N VAL A 113 -2.70 6.51 -5.07
CA VAL A 113 -2.11 6.64 -3.72
C VAL A 113 -3.23 7.10 -2.78
N CYS A 114 -3.95 6.14 -2.20
CA CYS A 114 -5.15 6.40 -1.41
C CYS A 114 -4.80 7.06 -0.08
N ASN A 115 -5.48 8.18 0.21
CA ASN A 115 -5.36 8.92 1.47
C ASN A 115 -6.63 9.76 1.68
N VAL A 116 -7.67 9.13 2.24
CA VAL A 116 -8.99 9.75 2.38
C VAL A 116 -9.61 9.46 3.74
N LYS A 117 -10.21 10.47 4.35
CA LYS A 117 -11.13 10.34 5.48
C LYS A 117 -12.56 10.54 4.98
N LEU A 118 -13.44 9.60 5.28
CA LEU A 118 -14.88 9.65 5.02
C LEU A 118 -15.66 10.11 6.27
N GLY A 119 -16.94 10.42 6.09
CA GLY A 119 -17.85 10.86 7.16
C GLY A 119 -17.96 12.38 7.29
N GLU A 120 -18.39 12.87 8.46
CA GLU A 120 -18.65 14.30 8.69
C GLU A 120 -17.41 15.19 8.49
N ASN A 121 -16.23 14.69 8.88
CA ASN A 121 -14.94 15.37 8.72
C ASN A 121 -14.20 14.88 7.47
N ALA A 122 -14.92 14.73 6.36
CA ALA A 122 -14.34 14.20 5.13
C ALA A 122 -13.15 15.04 4.64
N SER A 123 -12.09 14.36 4.23
CA SER A 123 -10.89 14.97 3.69
C SER A 123 -10.25 14.03 2.68
N ASN A 124 -10.11 14.47 1.43
CA ASN A 124 -9.47 13.69 0.38
C ASN A 124 -8.11 14.30 0.05
N LYS A 125 -7.04 13.57 0.38
CA LYS A 125 -5.64 13.86 0.07
C LYS A 125 -5.04 12.79 -0.85
N THR A 126 -5.88 12.03 -1.54
CA THR A 126 -5.49 10.98 -2.47
C THR A 126 -4.78 11.59 -3.67
N HIS A 127 -3.76 10.89 -4.16
CA HIS A 127 -3.04 11.25 -5.37
C HIS A 127 -3.22 10.16 -6.43
N ILE A 128 -3.00 10.53 -7.69
CA ILE A 128 -2.73 9.59 -8.77
C ILE A 128 -1.40 9.92 -9.43
N ALA A 129 -0.70 8.88 -9.89
CA ALA A 129 0.49 9.01 -10.73
C ALA A 129 0.19 8.43 -12.12
N LYS A 130 0.44 9.18 -13.19
CA LYS A 130 0.20 8.75 -14.58
C LYS A 130 1.40 9.05 -15.47
N VAL A 131 1.53 8.31 -16.56
CA VAL A 131 2.55 8.59 -17.58
C VAL A 131 2.03 9.61 -18.59
N ASN A 132 2.77 10.69 -18.79
CA ASN A 132 2.56 11.63 -19.88
C ASN A 132 2.92 10.98 -21.21
N VAL A 133 1.94 10.87 -22.11
CA VAL A 133 2.10 10.21 -23.41
C VAL A 133 3.07 10.98 -24.32
N ALA A 134 3.25 12.29 -24.12
CA ALA A 134 4.08 13.12 -24.98
C ALA A 134 5.58 12.87 -24.82
N ASP A 135 6.05 12.65 -23.59
CA ASP A 135 7.47 12.58 -23.24
C ASP A 135 7.85 11.34 -22.38
N GLY A 136 6.86 10.54 -21.98
CA GLY A 136 7.05 9.38 -21.11
C GLY A 136 7.42 9.73 -19.67
N GLN A 137 7.27 10.98 -19.25
CA GLN A 137 7.49 11.40 -17.87
C GLN A 137 6.27 11.08 -17.00
N TYR A 138 6.47 10.95 -15.69
CA TYR A 138 5.37 10.81 -14.74
C TYR A 138 4.76 12.18 -14.40
N ILE A 139 3.48 12.17 -14.03
CA ILE A 139 2.75 13.30 -13.47
C ILE A 139 2.05 12.81 -12.20
N LEU A 140 2.33 13.47 -11.08
CA LEU A 140 1.58 13.31 -9.83
C LEU A 140 0.53 14.42 -9.73
N GLU A 141 -0.72 14.06 -9.51
CA GLU A 141 -1.82 15.01 -9.31
C GLU A 141 -2.80 14.51 -8.25
N LYS A 142 -3.70 15.39 -7.79
CA LYS A 142 -4.72 15.02 -6.81
C LYS A 142 -5.85 14.23 -7.45
N GLU A 143 -6.30 13.19 -6.76
CA GLU A 143 -7.54 12.48 -7.07
C GLU A 143 -8.71 13.18 -6.37
N THR A 144 -9.76 13.53 -7.12
CA THR A 144 -10.89 14.32 -6.59
C THR A 144 -12.26 13.66 -6.76
N SER A 145 -12.33 12.51 -7.43
CA SER A 145 -13.59 11.82 -7.72
C SER A 145 -14.04 10.90 -6.57
N GLY A 146 -13.12 10.42 -5.73
CA GLY A 146 -13.42 9.42 -4.70
C GLY A 146 -13.61 8.01 -5.26
N GLU A 147 -13.16 7.79 -6.50
CA GLU A 147 -13.31 6.54 -7.25
C GLU A 147 -11.93 5.95 -7.58
N PHE A 148 -11.91 4.64 -7.87
CA PHE A 148 -10.73 3.92 -8.34
C PHE A 148 -11.16 2.75 -9.24
N SER A 149 -10.21 2.00 -9.79
CA SER A 149 -10.54 0.89 -10.70
C SER A 149 -9.64 -0.33 -10.50
N LEU A 150 -10.08 -1.48 -11.01
CA LEU A 150 -9.36 -2.76 -11.11
C LEU A 150 -8.94 -3.43 -9.80
N MET A 151 -8.19 -2.73 -8.94
CA MET A 151 -7.67 -3.28 -7.70
C MET A 151 -7.38 -2.21 -6.65
N GLY A 152 -7.41 -2.61 -5.39
CA GLY A 152 -7.02 -1.79 -4.25
C GLY A 152 -6.65 -2.63 -3.03
N ASN A 153 -5.63 -2.19 -2.30
CA ASN A 153 -5.11 -2.77 -1.08
C ASN A 153 -5.01 -1.65 -0.04
N PHE A 154 -5.88 -1.69 0.96
CA PHE A 154 -6.10 -0.55 1.85
C PHE A 154 -6.12 -0.95 3.31
N LEU A 155 -5.54 -0.10 4.16
CA LEU A 155 -5.91 -0.01 5.57
C LEU A 155 -7.19 0.83 5.69
N LEU A 156 -8.18 0.28 6.39
CA LEU A 156 -9.34 1.00 6.90
C LEU A 156 -9.26 1.08 8.42
N SER A 157 -9.45 2.28 8.98
CA SER A 157 -9.57 2.50 10.43
C SER A 157 -10.47 3.70 10.72
N GLU A 158 -10.74 4.01 11.98
CA GLU A 158 -11.45 5.25 12.33
C GLU A 158 -10.55 6.48 12.21
N GLY A 159 -9.22 6.30 12.05
CA GLY A 159 -8.24 7.36 11.93
C GLY A 159 -7.87 8.02 13.27
N LYS A 160 -8.11 7.32 14.39
CA LYS A 160 -7.94 7.86 15.74
C LYS A 160 -6.47 7.77 16.22
N PRO A 161 -6.04 8.67 17.12
CA PRO A 161 -4.81 8.47 17.88
C PRO A 161 -4.82 7.14 18.65
N GLY A 162 -3.63 6.63 18.96
CA GLY A 162 -3.45 5.37 19.69
C GLY A 162 -2.01 4.86 19.57
N GLN A 163 -1.72 3.72 20.19
CA GLN A 163 -0.40 3.11 20.07
C GLN A 163 -0.18 2.47 18.70
N VAL A 164 1.03 2.62 18.16
CA VAL A 164 1.47 2.07 16.87
C VAL A 164 2.90 1.54 16.97
N LEU A 165 3.31 0.74 15.99
CA LEU A 165 4.72 0.40 15.77
C LEU A 165 5.42 1.58 15.10
N GLU A 166 6.46 2.11 15.73
CA GLU A 166 7.45 2.96 15.07
C GLU A 166 8.62 2.09 14.61
N ILE A 167 8.96 2.17 13.34
CA ILE A 167 10.12 1.49 12.75
C ILE A 167 11.08 2.52 12.19
N LYS A 168 12.34 2.47 12.61
CA LYS A 168 13.45 3.23 12.02
C LYS A 168 14.46 2.25 11.47
N ALA A 169 14.81 2.36 10.19
CA ALA A 169 15.81 1.50 9.57
C ALA A 169 16.73 2.33 8.67
N ARG A 170 18.04 2.09 8.72
CA ARG A 170 19.04 2.83 7.94
C ARG A 170 20.13 1.93 7.38
N ASN A 171 20.59 2.32 6.20
CA ASN A 171 21.64 1.71 5.42
C ASN A 171 21.39 0.20 5.25
N ARG A 172 20.73 -0.15 4.15
CA ARG A 172 20.40 -1.54 3.84
C ARG A 172 21.68 -2.30 3.52
N THR A 173 21.95 -3.36 4.27
CA THR A 173 23.13 -4.23 4.13
C THR A 173 22.80 -5.60 3.57
N GLY A 174 21.52 -6.00 3.58
CA GLY A 174 21.04 -7.23 2.98
C GLY A 174 20.26 -7.02 1.69
N ASP A 175 19.80 -8.13 1.11
CA ASP A 175 19.17 -8.14 -0.21
C ASP A 175 17.69 -7.70 -0.19
N GLU A 176 17.03 -7.75 0.98
CA GLU A 176 15.59 -7.48 1.08
C GLU A 176 15.30 -5.99 1.10
N ASN A 177 14.35 -5.52 0.29
CA ASN A 177 13.86 -4.14 0.46
C ASN A 177 13.14 -3.98 1.82
N PHE A 178 12.82 -2.73 2.20
CA PHE A 178 12.23 -2.44 3.50
C PHE A 178 10.92 -3.19 3.76
N VAL A 179 10.03 -3.24 2.76
CA VAL A 179 8.72 -3.90 2.86
C VAL A 179 8.88 -5.42 2.91
N SER A 180 9.65 -6.00 1.99
CA SER A 180 9.85 -7.44 1.92
C SER A 180 10.62 -7.99 3.14
N CYS A 181 11.51 -7.20 3.73
CA CYS A 181 12.18 -7.57 4.99
C CYS A 181 11.16 -7.71 6.13
N ILE A 182 10.21 -6.78 6.23
CA ILE A 182 9.12 -6.86 7.23
C ILE A 182 8.22 -8.05 6.94
N HIS A 183 7.78 -8.22 5.69
CA HIS A 183 6.93 -9.33 5.29
C HIS A 183 7.56 -10.68 5.64
N LYS A 184 8.77 -10.95 5.14
CA LYS A 184 9.48 -12.22 5.38
C LYS A 184 9.70 -12.47 6.87
N THR A 185 10.03 -11.44 7.64
CA THR A 185 10.19 -11.58 9.10
C THR A 185 8.90 -12.04 9.77
N LEU A 186 7.75 -11.46 9.41
CA LEU A 186 6.46 -11.86 9.97
C LEU A 186 6.07 -13.28 9.51
N THR A 187 6.28 -13.60 8.23
CA THR A 187 5.99 -14.93 7.68
C THR A 187 6.82 -16.01 8.35
N GLU A 188 8.12 -15.79 8.54
CA GLU A 188 9.01 -16.73 9.23
C GLU A 188 8.60 -16.96 10.69
N GLN A 189 8.17 -15.90 11.39
CA GLN A 189 7.79 -15.98 12.79
C GLN A 189 6.42 -16.64 13.01
N TYR A 190 5.43 -16.28 12.19
CA TYR A 190 4.03 -16.60 12.45
C TYR A 190 3.47 -17.73 11.56
N GLY A 191 4.13 -18.06 10.44
CA GLY A 191 3.69 -19.09 9.50
C GLY A 191 2.26 -18.85 9.04
N GLU A 192 1.41 -19.89 9.12
CA GLU A 192 0.00 -19.84 8.72
C GLU A 192 -0.88 -18.94 9.62
N LYS A 193 -0.37 -18.46 10.76
CA LYS A 193 -1.07 -17.45 11.57
C LYS A 193 -0.88 -16.09 10.91
N ALA A 194 -1.65 -15.82 9.85
CA ALA A 194 -1.57 -14.60 9.07
C ALA A 194 -1.65 -13.35 9.95
N VAL A 195 -0.61 -12.51 9.91
CA VAL A 195 -0.55 -11.19 10.55
C VAL A 195 -0.64 -10.14 9.45
N GLY A 196 -1.59 -9.22 9.58
CA GLY A 196 -1.71 -8.06 8.70
C GLY A 196 -1.21 -6.81 9.41
N ILE A 197 -0.27 -6.10 8.80
CA ILE A 197 0.16 -4.77 9.23
C ILE A 197 -0.06 -3.77 8.11
N ALA A 198 -0.46 -2.55 8.46
CA ALA A 198 -0.66 -1.51 7.46
C ALA A 198 -0.49 -0.12 8.06
N GLY A 199 -0.26 0.88 7.22
CA GLY A 199 0.04 2.23 7.67
C GLY A 199 0.85 3.02 6.65
N THR A 200 1.82 3.79 7.16
CA THR A 200 2.64 4.68 6.33
C THR A 200 4.12 4.55 6.66
N PHE A 201 4.98 4.75 5.67
CA PHE A 201 6.39 4.98 5.91
C PHE A 201 6.94 6.11 5.04
N LEU A 202 7.94 6.79 5.59
CA LEU A 202 8.71 7.82 4.93
C LEU A 202 10.08 7.25 4.55
N LEU A 203 10.39 7.23 3.26
CA LEU A 203 11.78 7.18 2.82
C LEU A 203 12.35 8.58 3.02
N GLN A 204 13.18 8.76 4.05
CA GLN A 204 13.70 10.06 4.49
C GLN A 204 14.89 10.52 3.65
N THR A 205 15.76 9.58 3.27
CA THR A 205 16.97 9.82 2.47
C THR A 205 17.17 8.67 1.49
N GLY A 206 17.92 8.93 0.42
CA GLY A 206 18.17 7.97 -0.64
C GLY A 206 17.18 8.10 -1.80
N LYS A 207 17.10 7.05 -2.60
CA LYS A 207 16.25 6.95 -3.78
C LYS A 207 15.56 5.60 -3.86
N ALA A 208 14.48 5.52 -4.62
CA ALA A 208 13.73 4.29 -4.85
C ALA A 208 13.45 4.05 -6.32
N ASN A 209 13.41 2.77 -6.70
CA ASN A 209 12.82 2.31 -7.94
C ASN A 209 11.30 2.32 -7.79
N ILE A 210 10.65 3.19 -8.55
CA ILE A 210 9.20 3.39 -8.54
C ILE A 210 8.67 3.13 -9.94
N HIS A 211 7.57 2.41 -10.07
CA HIS A 211 6.88 2.29 -11.35
C HIS A 211 5.60 3.14 -11.42
N VAL A 212 5.25 3.53 -12.65
CA VAL A 212 3.95 4.09 -12.99
C VAL A 212 3.45 3.35 -14.23
N MET A 213 2.28 2.73 -14.13
CA MET A 213 1.63 2.08 -15.26
C MET A 213 1.36 3.12 -16.38
N PRO A 214 1.81 2.86 -17.61
CA PRO A 214 1.33 3.63 -18.76
C PRO A 214 -0.13 3.25 -19.08
N ASP A 215 -0.70 3.85 -20.12
CA ASP A 215 -2.03 3.48 -20.56
C ASP A 215 -2.11 1.97 -20.88
N PHE A 216 -3.33 1.45 -20.82
CA PHE A 216 -3.63 0.04 -20.95
C PHE A 216 -2.98 -0.59 -22.18
N ALA A 217 -2.36 -1.74 -21.98
CA ALA A 217 -1.75 -2.49 -23.06
C ALA A 217 -2.78 -2.83 -24.15
N THR A 218 -2.37 -2.65 -25.40
CA THR A 218 -3.14 -3.04 -26.59
C THR A 218 -2.81 -4.47 -27.04
N THR A 219 -1.84 -5.09 -26.39
CA THR A 219 -1.44 -6.49 -26.54
C THR A 219 -1.66 -7.22 -25.23
N LYS A 220 -1.83 -8.54 -25.34
CA LYS A 220 -1.99 -9.43 -24.19
C LYS A 220 -0.73 -9.40 -23.31
N ILE A 221 -0.92 -9.45 -21.98
CA ILE A 221 0.17 -9.60 -21.00
C ILE A 221 -0.08 -10.87 -20.18
N GLU A 222 0.74 -11.89 -20.36
CA GLU A 222 0.61 -13.21 -19.71
C GLU A 222 1.76 -13.55 -18.78
N THR A 223 2.92 -12.91 -18.92
CA THR A 223 4.10 -13.19 -18.10
C THR A 223 4.57 -11.97 -17.31
N ASP A 224 5.43 -12.22 -16.33
CA ASP A 224 6.07 -11.16 -15.56
C ASP A 224 7.03 -10.35 -16.43
N GLU A 225 7.75 -10.99 -17.36
CA GLU A 225 8.62 -10.26 -18.30
C GLU A 225 7.82 -9.35 -19.25
N GLU A 226 6.62 -9.75 -19.65
CA GLU A 226 5.73 -8.91 -20.45
C GLU A 226 5.17 -7.75 -19.62
N THR A 227 4.88 -8.00 -18.35
CA THR A 227 4.47 -6.98 -17.38
C THR A 227 5.59 -5.94 -17.20
N ASP A 228 6.82 -6.38 -16.94
CA ASP A 228 7.98 -5.50 -16.75
C ASP A 228 8.30 -4.67 -17.99
N ARG A 229 8.12 -5.23 -19.19
CA ARG A 229 8.30 -4.48 -20.45
C ARG A 229 7.23 -3.40 -20.65
N TRP A 230 6.02 -3.63 -20.14
CA TRP A 230 4.93 -2.67 -20.23
C TRP A 230 5.05 -1.55 -19.20
N LEU A 231 5.45 -1.87 -17.96
CA LEU A 231 5.62 -0.89 -16.89
C LEU A 231 6.69 0.15 -17.22
N ARG A 232 6.52 1.37 -16.69
CA ARG A 232 7.53 2.43 -16.73
C ARG A 232 8.15 2.59 -15.36
N PHE A 233 9.45 2.36 -15.28
CA PHE A 233 10.23 2.45 -14.05
C PHE A 233 11.04 3.75 -14.03
N TYR A 234 11.11 4.36 -12.85
CA TYR A 234 11.80 5.60 -12.57
C TYR A 234 12.62 5.45 -11.30
N GLU A 235 13.74 6.16 -11.23
CA GLU A 235 14.44 6.38 -9.98
C GLU A 235 13.97 7.70 -9.39
N MET A 236 13.36 7.65 -8.21
CA MET A 236 12.76 8.80 -7.52
C MET A 236 13.50 9.08 -6.20
N ASP A 237 13.60 10.34 -5.83
CA ASP A 237 14.36 10.88 -4.71
C ASP A 237 13.50 11.00 -3.45
N ALA A 238 14.09 10.66 -2.31
CA ALA A 238 13.52 11.02 -1.01
C ALA A 238 13.42 12.56 -0.85
N PRO A 239 12.45 13.07 -0.07
CA PRO A 239 11.48 12.33 0.73
C PRO A 239 10.32 11.76 -0.09
N LEU A 240 9.94 10.51 0.17
CA LEU A 240 8.76 9.85 -0.41
C LEU A 240 7.88 9.26 0.70
N ILE A 241 6.60 9.64 0.71
CA ILE A 241 5.61 9.19 1.69
C ILE A 241 4.85 8.02 1.09
N HIS A 242 4.93 6.87 1.74
CA HIS A 242 4.34 5.62 1.28
C HIS A 242 3.15 5.26 2.15
N VAL A 243 2.13 4.67 1.53
CA VAL A 243 0.95 4.12 2.19
C VAL A 243 0.63 2.76 1.61
N GLY A 244 0.23 1.82 2.47
CA GLY A 244 0.04 0.44 2.04
C GLY A 244 -0.07 -0.55 3.18
N GLU A 245 0.05 -1.81 2.81
CA GLU A 245 -0.16 -2.94 3.70
C GLU A 245 0.77 -4.13 3.41
N ILE A 246 0.87 -5.01 4.40
CA ILE A 246 1.54 -6.30 4.34
C ILE A 246 0.64 -7.34 5.01
N VAL A 247 0.43 -8.49 4.35
CA VAL A 247 -0.23 -9.67 4.92
C VAL A 247 0.71 -10.87 4.87
N SER A 248 1.10 -11.39 6.03
CA SER A 248 2.19 -12.38 6.13
C SER A 248 1.87 -13.76 5.56
N ALA A 249 0.60 -14.10 5.40
CA ALA A 249 0.15 -15.39 4.87
C ALA A 249 -1.29 -15.31 4.35
N ASP A 250 -1.65 -16.23 3.45
CA ASP A 250 -3.02 -16.39 2.92
C ASP A 250 -3.53 -17.83 3.18
N PRO A 251 -3.77 -18.21 4.44
CA PRO A 251 -4.15 -19.58 4.81
C PRO A 251 -5.52 -19.99 4.25
N GLU A 252 -6.40 -19.02 4.00
CA GLU A 252 -7.73 -19.25 3.42
C GLU A 252 -7.76 -19.21 1.88
N LYS A 253 -6.60 -19.00 1.23
CA LYS A 253 -6.44 -18.97 -0.23
C LYS A 253 -7.39 -17.99 -0.90
N LEU A 254 -7.40 -16.76 -0.38
CA LEU A 254 -8.19 -15.64 -0.85
C LEU A 254 -7.53 -14.86 -1.99
N HIS A 255 -6.40 -15.35 -2.51
CA HIS A 255 -5.63 -14.71 -3.60
C HIS A 255 -5.30 -13.27 -3.22
N LEU A 256 -4.70 -13.13 -2.04
CA LEU A 256 -4.33 -11.84 -1.46
C LEU A 256 -3.06 -11.29 -2.10
N ARG A 257 -3.00 -9.97 -2.27
CA ARG A 257 -1.73 -9.28 -2.49
C ARG A 257 -1.02 -9.14 -1.14
N GLN A 258 0.16 -9.73 -1.01
CA GLN A 258 0.85 -9.80 0.29
C GLN A 258 1.64 -8.55 0.66
N GLU A 259 2.08 -7.77 -0.34
CA GLU A 259 2.80 -6.52 -0.16
C GLU A 259 2.29 -5.52 -1.20
N HIS A 260 1.84 -4.33 -0.77
CA HIS A 260 1.46 -3.29 -1.73
C HIS A 260 1.59 -1.90 -1.15
N PHE A 261 2.58 -1.13 -1.65
CA PHE A 261 2.81 0.25 -1.24
C PHE A 261 2.94 1.17 -2.44
N HIS A 262 2.16 2.23 -2.42
CA HIS A 262 2.31 3.36 -3.33
C HIS A 262 2.80 4.58 -2.56
N CYS A 263 3.40 5.53 -3.26
CA CYS A 263 3.99 6.72 -2.67
C CYS A 263 3.61 8.02 -3.40
N PHE A 264 3.72 9.12 -2.66
CA PHE A 264 3.58 10.49 -3.12
C PHE A 264 4.62 11.39 -2.44
N SER A 265 4.76 12.61 -2.93
CA SER A 265 5.68 13.61 -2.37
C SER A 265 5.27 15.04 -2.71
N ASP A 266 5.79 16.00 -1.95
CA ASP A 266 5.59 17.43 -2.18
C ASP A 266 6.39 17.99 -3.38
N HIS A 267 7.28 17.17 -3.96
CA HIS A 267 8.10 17.52 -5.13
C HIS A 267 7.65 16.82 -6.42
N GLY A 268 6.45 16.23 -6.41
CA GLY A 268 5.78 15.73 -7.61
C GLY A 268 6.17 14.33 -8.05
N GLN A 269 6.90 13.59 -7.21
CA GLN A 269 7.25 12.18 -7.44
C GLN A 269 6.31 11.24 -6.68
N GLY A 270 5.94 10.12 -7.31
CA GLY A 270 5.07 9.11 -6.73
C GLY A 270 4.71 8.00 -7.71
N GLY A 271 4.12 6.93 -7.19
CA GLY A 271 3.82 5.70 -7.92
C GLY A 271 3.99 4.46 -7.05
N HIS A 272 4.21 3.31 -7.67
CA HIS A 272 4.35 2.02 -6.98
C HIS A 272 5.79 1.73 -6.57
N TYR A 273 6.02 1.46 -5.28
CA TYR A 273 7.35 1.18 -4.72
C TYR A 273 7.81 -0.24 -4.99
N HIS A 274 9.07 -0.39 -5.43
CA HIS A 274 9.75 -1.69 -5.51
C HIS A 274 10.84 -1.85 -4.44
N TYR A 275 11.84 -0.98 -4.46
CA TYR A 275 13.00 -1.04 -3.54
C TYR A 275 13.80 0.25 -3.55
N ASP A 276 14.62 0.50 -2.51
CA ASP A 276 15.63 1.56 -2.58
C ASP A 276 16.76 1.21 -3.58
N THR A 277 17.25 2.21 -4.30
CA THR A 277 18.39 2.09 -5.23
C THR A 277 19.70 2.65 -4.66
N THR A 278 19.64 3.26 -3.47
CA THR A 278 20.81 3.78 -2.76
C THR A 278 20.91 3.16 -1.36
N PRO A 279 21.20 1.84 -1.26
CA PRO A 279 21.12 1.08 -0.01
C PRO A 279 21.90 1.72 1.15
N ASP A 280 23.13 2.18 0.90
CA ASP A 280 24.01 2.75 1.91
C ASP A 280 23.56 4.12 2.46
N ASN A 281 22.56 4.74 1.84
CA ASN A 281 22.02 6.06 2.21
C ASN A 281 20.51 6.02 2.51
N ALA A 282 19.85 4.87 2.33
CA ALA A 282 18.42 4.75 2.57
C ALA A 282 18.11 4.84 4.07
N SER A 283 17.19 5.73 4.45
CA SER A 283 16.68 5.87 5.83
C SER A 283 15.16 5.84 5.80
N TYR A 284 14.57 4.99 6.62
CA TYR A 284 13.13 4.76 6.72
C TYR A 284 12.61 5.15 8.10
N LEU A 285 11.44 5.80 8.13
CA LEU A 285 10.63 6.00 9.32
C LEU A 285 9.20 5.54 9.03
N ALA A 286 8.71 4.51 9.73
CA ALA A 286 7.37 3.99 9.52
C ALA A 286 6.51 4.04 10.78
N TYR A 287 5.21 4.20 10.58
CA TYR A 287 4.17 3.97 11.57
C TYR A 287 3.18 2.95 11.03
N PHE A 288 3.08 1.81 11.72
CA PHE A 288 2.18 0.72 11.34
C PHE A 288 1.29 0.30 12.50
N ASN A 289 0.09 -0.17 12.15
CA ASN A 289 -0.83 -0.80 13.08
C ASN A 289 -1.19 -2.21 12.58
N LEU A 290 -1.63 -3.08 13.51
CA LEU A 290 -2.10 -4.41 13.18
C LEU A 290 -3.59 -4.36 12.81
N ALA A 291 -3.95 -5.06 11.75
CA ALA A 291 -5.34 -5.25 11.35
C ALA A 291 -5.98 -6.46 12.06
N ASP A 292 -7.27 -6.35 12.36
CA ASP A 292 -8.05 -7.43 12.98
C ASP A 292 -8.53 -8.47 11.95
N ALA A 293 -8.72 -8.06 10.70
CA ALA A 293 -9.23 -8.90 9.63
C ALA A 293 -8.84 -8.35 8.24
N VAL A 294 -8.91 -9.23 7.25
CA VAL A 294 -8.91 -8.89 5.82
C VAL A 294 -10.33 -9.05 5.27
N TYR A 295 -10.80 -8.03 4.55
CA TYR A 295 -12.01 -8.07 3.75
C TYR A 295 -11.62 -8.22 2.29
N ARG A 296 -11.82 -9.42 1.74
CA ARG A 296 -11.60 -9.71 0.33
C ARG A 296 -12.87 -9.41 -0.46
N ILE A 297 -12.83 -8.39 -1.30
CA ILE A 297 -14.00 -7.87 -2.04
C ILE A 297 -13.82 -8.11 -3.54
N ASP A 298 -14.88 -8.56 -4.22
CA ASP A 298 -14.90 -8.77 -5.68
C ASP A 298 -13.73 -9.64 -6.19
N LEU A 299 -13.40 -10.71 -5.44
CA LEU A 299 -12.37 -11.69 -5.78
C LEU A 299 -12.51 -12.15 -7.24
N PRO A 300 -11.47 -11.99 -8.08
CA PRO A 300 -11.49 -12.47 -9.46
C PRO A 300 -11.85 -13.96 -9.58
N GLU A 301 -12.69 -14.27 -10.58
CA GLU A 301 -13.07 -15.66 -10.90
C GLU A 301 -11.86 -16.46 -11.41
N ASN A 302 -10.98 -15.82 -12.19
CA ASN A 302 -9.69 -16.35 -12.60
C ASN A 302 -8.60 -15.75 -11.73
N GLN A 303 -7.68 -16.57 -11.23
CA GLN A 303 -6.64 -16.21 -10.24
C GLN A 303 -5.27 -16.67 -10.76
N ASN A 304 -4.86 -16.09 -11.88
CA ASN A 304 -3.64 -16.44 -12.60
C ASN A 304 -2.50 -15.47 -12.30
N PHE A 305 -2.80 -14.26 -11.82
CA PHE A 305 -1.82 -13.21 -11.66
C PHE A 305 -1.74 -12.72 -10.21
N VAL A 306 -0.51 -12.68 -9.71
CA VAL A 306 -0.14 -11.98 -8.47
C VAL A 306 0.95 -10.99 -8.85
N PHE A 307 0.98 -9.83 -8.19
CA PHE A 307 2.06 -8.84 -8.33
C PHE A 307 2.95 -8.87 -7.08
#